data_AF-A0A2X1H2D5-F1
#
_entry.id   AF-A0A2X1H2D5-F1
#
_cell.length_a   1.000
_cell.length_b   1.000
_cell.length_c   1.000
_cell.angle_alpha   90.00
_cell.angle_beta   90.00
_cell.angle_gamma   90.00
#
_symmetry.space_group_name_H-M   'P 1'
#
loop_
_entity.id
_entity.type
_entity.pdbx_description
1 polymer ?
#
loop_
_entity_poly.entity_id
_entity_poly.type
_entity_poly.pdbx_seq_one_letter_code
_entity_poly.pdbx_strand_id
1 'polypeptide(L)'
;MEILITICARGGSKGIPGKNIKVINEKPLIYYTLKTANAFKEKYKGKVDIVLSTDSQQIKNVVEKQGLYIETDYTRPEALATDTAGKLGVIIDVKNFMEQKTIKNMIMCWIWMLQLL
;
A
#
# COMPACT_ATOMS: atom_id res chain seq x y z
N MET A 1 -9.42 3.87 18.38
CA MET A 1 -9.10 4.56 17.13
C MET A 1 -7.87 3.89 16.55
N GLU A 2 -8.05 3.07 15.52
CA GLU A 2 -6.97 2.33 14.86
C GLU A 2 -6.62 3.02 13.54
N ILE A 3 -5.32 3.17 13.29
CA ILE A 3 -4.75 3.88 12.15
C ILE A 3 -4.51 2.88 11.02
N LEU A 4 -5.08 3.12 9.84
CA LEU A 4 -4.78 2.34 8.64
C LEU A 4 -3.80 3.09 7.75
N ILE A 5 -2.60 2.55 7.57
CA ILE A 5 -1.63 3.01 6.57
C ILE A 5 -1.89 2.26 5.27
N THR A 6 -2.21 3.00 4.21
CA THR A 6 -2.39 2.44 2.87
C THR A 6 -1.19 2.76 1.99
N ILE A 7 -0.56 1.72 1.42
CA ILE A 7 0.55 1.86 0.47
C ILE A 7 0.00 1.57 -0.92
N CYS A 8 -0.26 2.62 -1.67
CA CYS A 8 -0.73 2.51 -3.04
C CYS A 8 0.46 2.23 -3.98
N ALA A 9 0.38 1.18 -4.79
CA ALA A 9 1.42 0.82 -5.76
C ALA A 9 0.79 0.16 -6.99
N ARG A 10 0.44 0.97 -8.00
CA ARG A 10 -0.11 0.43 -9.25
C ARG A 10 1.00 -0.20 -10.11
N GLY A 11 0.70 -1.28 -10.83
CA GLY A 11 1.58 -1.89 -11.82
C GLY A 11 1.85 -0.97 -13.01
N GLY A 12 0.80 -0.36 -13.58
CA GLY A 12 0.92 0.62 -14.66
C GLY A 12 1.57 1.93 -14.20
N SER A 13 2.85 2.12 -14.48
CA SER A 13 3.56 3.38 -14.22
C SER A 13 3.74 4.14 -15.55
N LYS A 14 3.33 5.41 -15.63
CA LYS A 14 3.47 6.21 -16.86
C LYS A 14 4.90 6.67 -17.12
N GLY A 15 5.61 7.14 -16.08
CA GLY A 15 6.99 7.61 -16.23
C GLY A 15 8.01 6.48 -16.41
N ILE A 16 8.12 5.59 -15.41
CA ILE A 16 9.10 4.50 -15.41
C ILE A 16 8.37 3.16 -15.21
N PRO A 17 8.32 2.27 -16.21
CA PRO A 17 7.76 0.94 -16.05
C PRO A 17 8.38 0.21 -14.85
N GLY A 18 7.54 -0.35 -13.97
CA GLY A 18 8.00 -1.07 -12.80
C GLY A 18 8.68 -0.22 -11.72
N LYS A 19 8.45 1.11 -11.69
CA LYS A 19 9.07 2.04 -10.71
C LYS A 19 9.06 1.51 -9.27
N ASN A 20 7.94 0.96 -8.80
CA ASN A 20 7.77 0.52 -7.40
C ASN A 20 8.67 -0.67 -7.02
N ILE A 21 9.01 -1.54 -7.98
CA ILE A 21 9.85 -2.73 -7.76
C ILE A 21 11.27 -2.55 -8.28
N LYS A 22 11.57 -1.40 -8.90
CA LYS A 22 12.91 -1.07 -9.37
C LYS A 22 13.86 -0.98 -8.18
N VAL A 23 14.99 -1.67 -8.29
CA VAL A 23 16.02 -1.67 -7.26
C VAL A 23 16.77 -0.34 -7.26
N ILE A 24 16.83 0.30 -6.10
CA ILE A 24 17.59 1.51 -5.82
C ILE A 24 18.35 1.22 -4.54
N ASN A 25 19.68 1.36 -4.56
CA ASN A 25 20.54 1.08 -3.41
C ASN A 25 20.21 -0.28 -2.75
N GLU A 26 20.29 -1.34 -3.57
CA GLU A 26 20.10 -2.76 -3.18
C GLU A 26 18.68 -3.17 -2.75
N LYS A 27 17.73 -2.24 -2.67
CA LYS A 27 16.33 -2.53 -2.27
C LYS A 27 15.34 -2.02 -3.30
N PRO A 28 14.18 -2.68 -3.50
CA PRO A 28 13.15 -2.16 -4.38
C PRO A 28 12.61 -0.83 -3.82
N LEU A 29 12.26 0.13 -4.66
CA LEU A 29 11.81 1.46 -4.20
C LEU A 29 10.71 1.40 -3.14
N ILE A 30 9.74 0.49 -3.29
CA ILE A 30 8.64 0.32 -2.32
C ILE A 30 9.12 -0.06 -0.91
N TYR A 31 10.29 -0.69 -0.78
CA TYR A 31 10.88 -1.10 0.50
C TYR A 31 11.03 0.08 1.47
N TYR A 32 11.45 1.25 0.99
CA TYR A 32 11.69 2.40 1.86
C TYR A 32 10.40 2.90 2.53
N THR A 33 9.30 2.88 1.79
CA THR A 33 7.97 3.22 2.33
C THR A 33 7.47 2.15 3.28
N LEU A 34 7.63 0.87 2.94
CA LEU A 34 7.27 -0.24 3.82
C LEU A 34 8.03 -0.18 5.15
N LYS A 35 9.33 0.09 5.09
CA LYS A 35 10.19 0.24 6.27
C LYS A 35 9.72 1.40 7.15
N THR A 36 9.37 2.54 6.55
CA THR A 36 8.89 3.72 7.27
C THR A 36 7.54 3.46 7.95
N ALA A 37 6.60 2.82 7.22
CA ALA A 37 5.31 2.42 7.76
C ALA A 37 5.46 1.43 8.94
N ASN A 38 6.37 0.47 8.83
CA ASN A 38 6.65 -0.49 9.89
C ASN A 38 7.24 0.18 11.13
N ALA A 39 8.20 1.09 10.97
CA ALA A 39 8.73 1.87 12.09
C ALA A 39 7.63 2.68 12.80
N PHE A 40 6.66 3.22 12.05
CA PHE A 40 5.48 3.87 12.62
C PHE A 40 4.60 2.88 13.39
N LYS A 41 4.31 1.71 12.82
CA LYS A 41 3.55 0.64 13.51
C LYS A 41 4.21 0.23 14.82
N GLU A 42 5.54 0.09 14.84
CA GLU A 42 6.31 -0.23 16.05
C GLU A 42 6.20 0.86 17.12
N LYS A 43 6.16 2.14 16.73
CA LYS A 43 5.98 3.26 17.65
C LYS A 43 4.59 3.30 18.28
N TYR A 44 3.55 2.91 17.55
CA TYR A 44 2.15 2.99 17.96
C TYR A 44 1.52 1.60 18.19
N LYS A 45 2.31 0.66 18.71
CA LYS A 45 2.01 -0.76 18.97
C LYS A 45 0.51 -1.09 19.12
N GLY A 46 0.00 -1.91 18.20
CA GLY A 46 -1.37 -2.43 18.22
C GLY A 46 -2.45 -1.45 17.77
N LYS A 47 -2.09 -0.22 17.38
CA LYS A 47 -3.03 0.79 16.89
C LYS A 47 -2.85 1.10 15.40
N VAL A 48 -1.97 0.40 14.70
CA VAL A 48 -1.63 0.68 13.30
C VAL A 48 -1.65 -0.61 12.50
N ASP A 49 -2.38 -0.61 11.40
CA ASP A 49 -2.29 -1.63 10.36
C ASP A 49 -1.78 -1.03 9.05
N ILE A 50 -1.14 -1.87 8.24
CA ILE A 50 -0.49 -1.46 7.01
C ILE A 50 -1.04 -2.38 5.92
N VAL A 51 -1.54 -1.81 4.82
CA VAL A 51 -2.12 -2.57 3.69
C VAL A 51 -1.54 -2.10 2.37
N LEU A 52 -1.24 -3.05 1.50
CA LEU A 52 -0.82 -2.82 0.13
C LEU A 52 -2.04 -2.71 -0.78
N SER A 53 -2.20 -1.57 -1.47
CA SER A 53 -3.18 -1.39 -2.52
C SER A 53 -2.51 -1.48 -3.89
N THR A 54 -2.59 -2.65 -4.52
CA THR A 54 -2.00 -2.95 -5.84
C THR A 54 -2.91 -3.83 -6.68
N ASP A 55 -2.82 -3.66 -8.00
CA ASP A 55 -3.39 -4.48 -9.07
C ASP A 55 -2.37 -5.50 -9.61
N SER A 56 -1.10 -5.43 -9.20
CA SER A 56 -0.01 -6.23 -9.77
C SER A 56 0.45 -7.35 -8.83
N GLN A 57 0.32 -8.60 -9.28
CA GLN A 57 0.87 -9.76 -8.56
C GLN A 57 2.40 -9.68 -8.40
N GLN A 58 3.10 -9.09 -9.36
CA GLN A 58 4.55 -8.91 -9.27
C GLN A 58 4.93 -8.00 -8.09
N ILE A 59 4.17 -6.92 -7.86
CA ILE A 59 4.39 -6.03 -6.72
C ILE A 59 4.12 -6.79 -5.42
N LYS A 60 3.01 -7.54 -5.31
CA LYS A 60 2.70 -8.36 -4.13
C LYS A 60 3.85 -9.30 -3.78
N ASN A 61 4.32 -10.07 -4.75
CA ASN A 61 5.42 -11.02 -4.57
C ASN A 61 6.71 -10.34 -4.09
N VAL A 62 7.01 -9.12 -4.56
CA VAL A 62 8.19 -8.36 -4.10
C VAL A 62 8.01 -7.88 -2.67
N VAL A 63 6.80 -7.43 -2.31
CA VAL A 63 6.47 -6.92 -0.97
C VAL A 63 6.52 -8.04 0.06
N GLU A 64 5.93 -9.20 -0.23
CA GLU A 64 5.92 -10.37 0.66
C GLU A 64 7.34 -10.87 0.99
N LYS A 65 8.27 -10.76 0.02
CA LYS A 65 9.69 -11.10 0.22
C LYS A 65 10.46 -10.14 1.12
N GLN A 66 9.90 -8.98 1.49
CA GLN A 66 10.61 -8.00 2.34
C GLN A 66 10.61 -8.37 3.83
N GLY A 67 9.78 -9.33 4.27
CA GLY A 67 9.69 -9.75 5.67
C GLY A 67 9.19 -8.66 6.63
N LEU A 68 8.38 -7.73 6.12
CA LEU A 68 7.81 -6.61 6.87
C LEU A 68 6.32 -6.89 7.16
N TYR A 69 5.78 -6.29 8.23
CA TYR A 69 4.34 -6.41 8.53
C TYR A 69 3.54 -5.57 7.54
N ILE A 70 2.84 -6.25 6.64
CA ILE A 70 1.92 -5.64 5.68
C ILE A 70 0.87 -6.65 5.24
N GLU A 71 -0.36 -6.17 5.12
CA GLU A 71 -1.48 -6.90 4.53
C GLU A 71 -1.41 -6.84 2.99
N THR A 72 -1.41 -8.01 2.34
CA THR A 72 -1.30 -8.14 0.87
C THR A 72 -2.49 -8.86 0.23
N ASP A 73 -3.48 -9.32 1.02
CA ASP A 73 -4.66 -10.02 0.49
C ASP A 73 -5.54 -9.08 -0.35
N TYR A 74 -5.55 -7.79 -0.04
CA TYR A 74 -6.28 -6.80 -0.83
C TYR A 74 -5.74 -6.73 -2.26
N THR A 75 -6.62 -6.86 -3.24
CA THR A 75 -6.33 -6.64 -4.65
C THR A 75 -7.17 -5.47 -5.13
N ARG A 76 -6.53 -4.47 -5.73
CA ARG A 76 -7.25 -3.29 -6.24
C ARG A 76 -8.10 -3.71 -7.45
N PRO A 77 -9.41 -3.41 -7.46
CA PRO A 77 -10.25 -3.61 -8.64
C PRO A 77 -9.72 -2.85 -9.86
N GLU A 78 -9.83 -3.44 -11.05
CA GLU A 78 -9.32 -2.87 -12.30
C GLU A 78 -9.92 -1.47 -12.59
N ALA A 79 -11.21 -1.28 -12.29
CA ALA A 79 -11.89 0.01 -12.43
C ALA A 79 -11.23 1.14 -11.61
N LEU A 80 -10.57 0.79 -10.49
CA LEU A 80 -9.86 1.72 -9.61
C LEU A 80 -8.35 1.79 -9.92
N ALA A 81 -7.85 0.96 -10.85
CA ALA A 81 -6.47 0.94 -11.31
C ALA A 81 -6.24 1.81 -12.56
N THR A 82 -7.22 2.58 -13.01
CA THR A 82 -7.08 3.47 -14.17
C THR A 82 -6.41 4.79 -13.80
N ASP A 83 -5.92 5.53 -14.81
CA ASP A 83 -5.33 6.86 -14.60
C ASP A 83 -6.37 7.93 -14.22
N THR A 84 -7.62 7.69 -14.57
CA THR A 84 -8.75 8.58 -14.33
C THR A 84 -9.46 8.27 -13.01
N ALA A 85 -9.13 7.14 -12.37
CA ALA A 85 -9.70 6.77 -11.08
C ALA A 85 -9.38 7.82 -10.01
N GLY A 86 -10.43 8.33 -9.37
CA GLY A 86 -10.29 9.26 -8.26
C GLY A 86 -9.63 8.59 -7.05
N LYS A 87 -8.70 9.31 -6.41
CA LYS A 87 -7.99 8.81 -5.21
C LYS A 87 -8.95 8.36 -4.10
N LEU A 88 -10.06 9.08 -3.91
CA LEU A 88 -11.08 8.76 -2.92
C LEU A 88 -11.75 7.38 -3.12
N GLY A 89 -11.91 6.91 -4.36
CA GLY A 89 -12.45 5.57 -4.60
C GLY A 89 -11.49 4.48 -4.11
N VAL A 90 -10.21 4.61 -4.44
CA VAL A 90 -9.14 3.69 -4.02
C VAL A 90 -9.03 3.63 -2.50
N ILE A 91 -9.11 4.79 -1.86
CA ILE A 91 -9.14 5.02 -0.40
C ILE A 91 -10.24 4.23 0.29
N ILE A 92 -11.47 4.44 -0.18
CA ILE A 92 -12.67 3.91 0.46
C ILE A 92 -12.70 2.39 0.28
N ASP A 93 -12.35 1.91 -0.92
CA ASP A 93 -12.36 0.49 -1.24
C ASP A 93 -11.41 -0.31 -0.34
N VAL A 94 -10.15 0.13 -0.20
CA VAL A 94 -9.18 -0.55 0.67
C VAL A 94 -9.55 -0.42 2.15
N LYS A 95 -10.11 0.72 2.58
CA LYS A 95 -10.61 0.88 3.95
C LYS A 95 -11.72 -0.12 4.24
N ASN A 96 -12.73 -0.20 3.38
CA ASN A 96 -13.87 -1.10 3.57
C ASN A 96 -13.43 -2.56 3.65
N PHE A 97 -12.48 -2.98 2.80
CA PHE A 97 -11.87 -4.31 2.87
C PHE A 97 -11.24 -4.58 4.26
N MET A 98 -10.44 -3.63 4.77
CA MET A 98 -9.76 -3.78 6.06
C MET A 98 -10.73 -3.78 7.24
N GLU A 99 -11.77 -2.93 7.20
CA GLU A 99 -12.79 -2.90 8.26
C GLU A 99 -13.59 -4.20 8.30
N GLN A 100 -13.92 -4.78 7.13
CA GLN A 100 -14.56 -6.10 7.04
C GLN A 100 -13.66 -7.22 7.55
N LYS A 101 -12.37 -7.20 7.20
CA LYS A 101 -11.40 -8.22 7.62
C LYS A 101 -11.11 -8.20 9.12
N THR A 102 -11.02 -7.00 9.71
CA THR A 102 -10.62 -6.83 11.12
C THR A 102 -11.78 -6.73 12.09
N ILE A 103 -13.01 -6.47 11.61
CA ILE A 103 -14.20 -6.16 12.42
C ILE A 103 -13.94 -4.91 13.30
N LYS A 104 -13.29 -3.89 12.72
CA LYS A 104 -12.93 -2.65 13.42
C LYS A 104 -13.17 -1.44 12.54
N ASN A 105 -13.56 -0.34 13.17
CA ASN A 105 -13.60 0.97 12.52
C ASN A 105 -12.20 1.60 12.51
N MET A 106 -11.70 1.89 11.32
CA MET A 106 -10.34 2.38 11.14
C MET A 106 -10.33 3.84 10.67
N ILE A 107 -9.45 4.64 11.25
CA ILE A 107 -9.09 5.96 10.75
C ILE A 107 -7.91 5.82 9.82
N MET A 108 -8.03 6.36 8.62
CA MET A 108 -7.04 6.14 7.59
C MET A 108 -5.97 7.23 7.60
N CYS A 109 -4.71 6.80 7.68
CA CYS A 109 -3.54 7.66 7.56
C CYS A 109 -2.86 7.38 6.22
N TRP A 110 -2.68 8.43 5.44
CA TRP A 110 -2.17 8.34 4.08
C TRP A 110 -0.67 8.58 4.06
N ILE A 111 0.11 7.53 3.78
CA ILE A 111 1.53 7.68 3.46
C ILE A 111 1.65 7.80 1.94
N TRP A 112 1.71 9.04 1.48
CA TRP A 112 2.05 9.35 0.09
C TRP A 112 3.55 9.09 -0.12
N MET A 113 3.89 7.92 -0.66
CA MET A 113 5.12 7.82 -1.45
C MET A 113 4.89 8.62 -2.72
N LEU A 114 5.86 9.47 -3.08
CA LEU A 114 5.88 10.31 -4.28
C LEU A 114 5.70 9.44 -5.54
N GLN A 115 4.46 9.07 -5.84
CA GLN A 115 4.06 8.62 -7.16
C GLN A 115 3.99 9.87 -8.02
N LEU A 116 5.17 10.40 -8.39
CA LEU A 116 5.28 11.29 -9.53
C LEU A 116 4.64 10.55 -10.72
N LEU A 117 3.51 11.12 -11.13
CA LEU A 117 2.76 11.04 -12.38
C LEU A 117 3.19 9.96 -13.38
#